data_AF-A0A0G0QVH2-F1
#
_entry.id   AF-A0A0G0QVH2-F1
#
_cell.length_a   1.000
_cell.length_b   1.000
_cell.length_c   1.000
_cell.angle_alpha   90.00
_cell.angle_beta   90.00
_cell.angle_gamma   90.00
#
_symmetry.space_group_name_H-M   'P 1'
#
loop_
_entity.id
_entity.type
_entity.pdbx_description
1 polymer ?
#
loop_
_entity_poly.entity_id
_entity_poly.type
_entity_poly.pdbx_seq_one_letter_code
_entity_poly.pdbx_strand_id
1 'polypeptide(L)'
;MLLLGSARADIWITLFLLSISFIVSLIFFAVARRKILALIVFSVLANISVLLNAGSGMFDFYSIGWLKTFSVLIWPLLNIFFIIRYVQTKPAKPKK
;
A
#
# COMPACT_ATOMS: atom_id res chain seq x y z
N MET A 1 20.79 4.29 3.45
CA MET A 1 20.59 2.95 2.86
C MET A 1 19.50 3.11 1.80
N LEU A 2 19.83 3.61 0.60
CA LEU A 2 20.53 3.00 -0.55
C LEU A 2 19.66 1.96 -1.29
N LEU A 3 18.74 2.45 -2.12
CA LEU A 3 18.30 1.75 -3.33
C LEU A 3 18.26 2.77 -4.49
N LEU A 4 19.43 3.06 -5.06
CA LEU A 4 19.62 3.63 -6.43
C LEU A 4 19.73 5.16 -6.59
N GLY A 5 20.70 5.78 -5.91
CA GLY A 5 21.57 6.82 -6.49
C GLY A 5 21.00 8.22 -6.82
N SER A 6 19.69 8.45 -6.86
CA SER A 6 19.11 9.79 -7.02
C SER A 6 17.61 9.83 -6.67
N ALA A 7 17.13 10.96 -6.15
CA ALA A 7 15.70 11.19 -5.85
C ALA A 7 14.77 10.91 -7.04
N ARG A 8 15.27 11.06 -8.28
CA ARG A 8 14.55 10.75 -9.52
C ARG A 8 14.36 9.24 -9.71
N ALA A 9 15.36 8.42 -9.42
CA ALA A 9 15.21 6.97 -9.52
C ALA A 9 14.22 6.45 -8.46
N ASP A 10 14.31 6.98 -7.23
CA ASP A 10 13.45 6.58 -6.11
C ASP A 10 11.95 6.80 -6.41
N ILE A 11 11.59 7.93 -7.05
CA ILE A 11 10.19 8.21 -7.43
C ILE A 11 9.73 7.26 -8.53
N TRP A 12 10.55 6.97 -9.53
CA TRP A 12 10.22 6.03 -10.60
C TRP A 12 10.02 4.61 -10.07
N ILE A 13 10.87 4.16 -9.15
CA ILE A 13 10.74 2.85 -8.49
C ILE A 13 9.46 2.81 -7.67
N THR A 14 9.18 3.85 -6.88
CA THR A 14 7.94 3.95 -6.10
C THR A 14 6.71 3.88 -7.01
N LEU A 15 6.73 4.62 -8.13
CA LEU A 15 5.63 4.66 -9.10
C LEU A 15 5.43 3.31 -9.79
N PHE A 16 6.53 2.63 -10.13
CA PHE A 16 6.52 1.30 -10.72
C PHE A 16 5.90 0.26 -9.76
N LEU A 17 6.35 0.25 -8.50
CA LEU A 17 5.80 -0.63 -7.47
C LEU A 17 4.32 -0.33 -7.19
N LEU A 18 3.93 0.95 -7.15
CA LEU A 18 2.54 1.36 -6.99
C LEU A 18 1.67 0.89 -8.18
N SER A 19 2.20 0.94 -9.39
CA SER A 19 1.52 0.46 -10.60
C SER A 19 1.32 -1.06 -10.56
N ILE A 20 2.33 -1.82 -10.14
CA ILE A 20 2.19 -3.27 -9.91
C ILE A 20 1.14 -3.55 -8.84
N SER A 21 1.19 -2.83 -7.73
CA SER A 21 0.22 -2.94 -6.63
C SER A 21 -1.21 -2.72 -7.11
N PHE A 22 -1.41 -1.74 -8.00
CA PHE A 22 -2.70 -1.46 -8.63
C PHE A 22 -3.17 -2.60 -9.54
N ILE A 23 -2.28 -3.14 -10.38
CA ILE A 23 -2.59 -4.27 -11.26
C ILE A 23 -2.99 -5.51 -10.44
N VAL A 24 -2.24 -5.83 -9.38
CA VAL A 24 -2.56 -6.94 -8.49
C VAL A 24 -3.94 -6.75 -7.85
N SER A 25 -4.24 -5.55 -7.37
CA SER A 25 -5.56 -5.22 -6.82
C SER A 25 -6.68 -5.37 -7.86
N LEU A 26 -6.46 -4.93 -9.10
CA LEU A 26 -7.43 -5.09 -10.19
C LEU A 26 -7.74 -6.57 -10.46
N ILE A 27 -6.74 -7.44 -10.41
CA ILE A 27 -6.95 -8.89 -10.55
C ILE A 27 -7.88 -9.39 -9.43
N PHE A 28 -7.64 -9.01 -8.18
CA PHE A 28 -8.52 -9.37 -7.06
C PHE A 28 -9.94 -8.80 -7.22
N PHE A 29 -10.07 -7.59 -7.77
CA PHE A 29 -11.36 -6.96 -8.02
C PHE A 29 -12.16 -7.71 -9.09
N ALA A 30 -11.52 -8.00 -10.23
CA ALA A 30 -12.15 -8.62 -11.40
C ALA A 30 -12.46 -10.11 -11.18
N VAL A 31 -11.50 -10.88 -10.65
CA VAL A 31 -11.62 -12.34 -10.50
C VAL A 31 -12.43 -12.70 -9.26
N ALA A 32 -12.09 -12.14 -8.09
CA ALA A 32 -12.74 -12.55 -6.85
C ALA A 32 -14.09 -11.85 -6.62
N ARG A 33 -14.40 -10.77 -7.37
CA ARG A 33 -15.53 -9.84 -7.13
C ARG A 33 -15.61 -9.30 -5.70
N ARG A 34 -14.54 -9.44 -4.92
CA ARG A 34 -14.44 -9.03 -3.51
C ARG A 34 -13.85 -7.62 -3.45
N LYS A 35 -14.69 -6.63 -3.73
CA LYS A 35 -14.29 -5.21 -3.77
C LYS A 35 -13.50 -4.76 -2.52
N ILE A 36 -13.95 -5.20 -1.33
CA ILE A 36 -13.30 -4.89 -0.05
C ILE A 36 -11.91 -5.53 0.05
N LEU A 37 -11.76 -6.79 -0.39
CA LEU A 37 -10.46 -7.46 -0.35
C LEU A 37 -9.47 -6.84 -1.34
N ALA A 38 -9.93 -6.46 -2.53
CA ALA A 38 -9.10 -5.74 -3.49
C ALA A 38 -8.58 -4.41 -2.90
N LEU A 39 -9.45 -3.62 -2.26
CA LEU A 39 -9.07 -2.38 -1.57
C LEU A 39 -8.00 -2.62 -0.49
N ILE A 40 -8.17 -3.67 0.32
CA ILE A 40 -7.20 -4.02 1.37
C ILE A 40 -5.85 -4.40 0.77
N VAL A 41 -5.86 -5.26 -0.25
CA VAL A 41 -4.65 -5.71 -0.94
C VAL A 41 -3.92 -4.52 -1.56
N PHE A 42 -4.65 -3.62 -2.25
CA PHE A 42 -4.08 -2.39 -2.78
C PHE A 42 -3.46 -1.54 -1.69
N SER A 43 -4.21 -1.26 -0.62
CA SER A 43 -3.77 -0.35 0.46
C SER A 43 -2.51 -0.87 1.16
N VAL A 44 -2.42 -2.17 1.39
CA VAL A 44 -1.22 -2.79 1.98
C VAL A 44 -0.03 -2.73 1.02
N LEU A 45 -0.22 -3.13 -0.24
CA LEU A 45 0.87 -3.13 -1.24
C LEU A 45 1.36 -1.72 -1.57
N ALA A 46 0.46 -0.76 -1.71
CA ALA A 46 0.78 0.64 -1.92
C ALA A 46 1.57 1.21 -0.74
N ASN A 47 1.17 0.91 0.49
CA ASN A 47 1.87 1.36 1.68
C ASN A 47 3.30 0.78 1.76
N ILE A 48 3.47 -0.52 1.48
CA ILE A 48 4.79 -1.15 1.40
C ILE A 48 5.65 -0.50 0.33
N SER A 49 5.09 -0.24 -0.86
CA SER A 49 5.79 0.39 -1.98
C SER A 49 6.35 1.77 -1.62
N VAL A 50 5.60 2.57 -0.86
CA VAL A 50 6.05 3.88 -0.38
C VAL A 50 7.06 3.74 0.77
N LEU A 51 6.85 2.77 1.68
CA LEU A 51 7.74 2.54 2.82
C LEU A 51 9.13 2.06 2.42
N LEU A 52 9.24 1.27 1.35
CA LEU A 52 10.54 0.83 0.81
C LEU A 52 11.47 2.00 0.48
N ASN A 53 10.89 3.14 0.10
CA ASN A 53 11.64 4.35 -0.21
C ASN A 53 11.56 5.42 0.90
N ALA A 54 10.92 5.18 2.05
CA ALA A 54 10.72 6.17 3.12
C ALA A 54 12.02 6.81 3.65
N GLY A 55 13.14 6.11 3.54
CA GLY A 55 14.47 6.62 3.91
C GLY A 55 15.17 7.46 2.83
N SER A 56 14.56 7.65 1.65
CA SER A 56 15.17 8.38 0.55
C SER A 56 14.92 9.89 0.64
N GLY A 57 15.81 10.67 0.01
CA GLY A 57 15.67 12.12 -0.14
C GLY A 57 14.58 12.54 -1.13
N MET A 58 13.87 11.59 -1.75
CA MET A 58 12.77 11.84 -2.68
C MET A 58 11.68 12.70 -2.06
N PHE A 59 11.34 12.44 -0.80
CA PHE A 59 10.24 13.14 -0.15
C PHE A 59 10.55 14.62 0.08
N ASP A 60 11.80 14.94 0.34
CA ASP A 60 12.26 16.32 0.51
C ASP A 60 12.42 16.98 -0.87
N PHE A 61 13.00 16.27 -1.84
CA PHE A 61 13.21 16.78 -3.21
C PHE A 61 11.91 17.16 -3.92
N TYR A 62 10.86 16.34 -3.78
CA TYR A 62 9.54 16.61 -4.37
C TYR A 62 8.59 17.33 -3.42
N SER A 63 9.05 17.77 -2.23
CA SER A 63 8.20 18.45 -1.23
C SER A 63 6.95 17.66 -0.82
N ILE A 64 7.07 16.33 -0.77
CA ILE A 64 6.00 15.38 -0.41
C ILE A 64 6.27 14.71 0.95
N GLY A 65 6.96 15.39 1.87
CA GLY A 65 7.24 14.91 3.23
C GLY A 65 6.00 14.47 4.01
N TRP A 66 4.85 15.09 3.74
CA TRP A 66 3.56 14.68 4.33
C TRP A 66 3.18 13.24 3.96
N LEU A 67 3.49 12.79 2.73
CA LEU A 67 3.19 11.43 2.27
C LEU A 67 4.03 10.40 3.00
N LYS A 68 5.29 10.73 3.32
CA LYS A 68 6.17 9.91 4.16
C LYS A 68 5.56 9.77 5.56
N THR A 69 5.22 10.88 6.20
CA THR A 69 4.63 10.87 7.54
C THR A 69 3.31 10.10 7.58
N PHE A 70 2.43 10.33 6.61
CA PHE A 70 1.18 9.59 6.46
C PHE A 70 1.42 8.09 6.29
N SER A 71 2.35 7.70 5.41
CA SER A 71 2.64 6.29 5.11
C SER A 71 3.27 5.54 6.27
N VAL A 72 4.02 6.22 7.13
CA VAL A 72 4.66 5.62 8.31
C VAL A 72 3.71 5.54 9.50
N LEU A 73 2.89 6.57 9.73
CA LEU A 73 2.08 6.66 10.96
C LEU A 73 0.62 6.27 10.76
N ILE A 74 -0.05 6.87 9.78
CA ILE A 74 -1.52 6.80 9.65
C ILE A 74 -1.93 5.61 8.79
N TRP A 75 -1.25 5.39 7.67
CA TRP A 75 -1.61 4.35 6.71
C TRP A 75 -1.55 2.93 7.29
N PRO A 76 -0.57 2.55 8.13
CA PRO A 76 -0.57 1.23 8.77
C PRO A 76 -1.79 1.02 9.69
N LEU A 77 -2.22 2.05 10.40
CA LEU A 77 -3.42 2.01 11.24
C LEU A 77 -4.68 1.79 10.39
N LEU A 78 -4.79 2.48 9.24
CA LEU A 78 -5.88 2.28 8.29
C LEU A 78 -5.88 0.85 7.73
N ASN A 79 -4.70 0.29 7.41
CA ASN A 79 -4.57 -1.09 6.94
C ASN A 79 -5.07 -2.09 8.00
N ILE A 80 -4.67 -1.92 9.26
CA ILE A 80 -5.15 -2.75 10.38
C ILE A 80 -6.67 -2.63 10.52
N PHE A 81 -7.22 -1.41 10.49
CA PHE A 81 -8.66 -1.17 10.58
C PHE A 81 -9.43 -1.89 9.47
N PHE A 82 -8.97 -1.78 8.21
CA PHE A 82 -9.65 -2.46 7.09
C PHE A 82 -9.59 -3.98 7.22
N ILE A 83 -8.47 -4.55 7.68
CA ILE A 83 -8.35 -5.99 7.91
C ILE A 83 -9.33 -6.44 9.00
N ILE A 84 -9.39 -5.74 10.14
CA ILE A 84 -10.32 -6.07 11.24
C ILE A 84 -11.77 -6.02 10.74
N ARG A 85 -12.16 -4.94 10.06
CA ARG A 85 -13.51 -4.80 9.50
C ARG A 85 -13.84 -5.92 8.54
N TYR A 86 -12.92 -6.28 7.64
CA TYR A 86 -13.13 -7.37 6.70
C TYR A 86 -13.31 -8.72 7.40
N VAL A 87 -12.54 -9.00 8.46
CA VAL A 87 -12.69 -10.23 9.25
C VAL A 87 -14.04 -10.25 9.97
N GLN A 88 -14.48 -9.15 10.57
CA GLN A 88 -15.79 -9.05 11.26
C GLN A 88 -16.98 -9.24 10.32
N THR A 89 -16.87 -8.79 9.06
CA THR A 89 -17.94 -8.96 8.06
C THR A 89 -18.03 -10.37 7.47
N LYS A 90 -17.07 -11.26 7.74
CA LYS A 90 -17.20 -12.65 7.33
C LYS A 90 -18.15 -13.37 8.29
N PRO A 91 -19.26 -13.97 7.80
CA PRO A 91 -20.08 -14.81 8.66
C PRO A 91 -19.19 -15.91 9.24
N ALA A 92 -19.27 -16.11 10.55
CA ALA A 92 -18.58 -17.21 11.22
C ALA A 92 -18.93 -18.50 10.48
N LYS A 93 -17.93 -19.21 9.95
CA LYS A 93 -18.16 -20.55 9.41
C LYS A 93 -18.80 -21.36 10.55
N PRO A 94 -20.00 -21.95 10.37
CA PRO A 94 -20.52 -22.86 11.37
C PRO A 94 -19.47 -23.96 11.54
N LYS A 95 -19.01 -24.14 12.78
CA LYS A 95 -18.17 -25.30 13.14
C LYS A 95 -19.01 -26.53 12.79
N LYS A 96 -18.54 -27.32 11.82
CA LYS A 96 -19.04 -28.68 11.60
C LYS A 96 -18.53 -29.58 12.72
#